data_AF-A0A6I1VVG7-F1
#
_entry.id   AF-A0A6I1VVG7-F1
#
_cell.length_a   1.000
_cell.length_b   1.000
_cell.length_c   1.000
_cell.angle_alpha   90.00
_cell.angle_beta   90.00
_cell.angle_gamma   90.00
#
_symmetry.space_group_name_H-M   'P 1'
#
loop_
_entity.id
_entity.type
_entity.pdbx_description
1 polymer ?
#
loop_
_entity_poly.entity_id
_entity_poly.type
_entity_poly.pdbx_seq_one_letter_code
_entity_poly.pdbx_strand_id
1 'polypeptide(L)'
;IKGCVWHPLARPSAVILEPELTRSLPANLTAWTGFDAIIHALEAYFVPTFNPLSDGAALQALDLLWHSIDTAVQQGQDLEARGKMLIGSCLAGVAFLKGLGLVHALSHMVGATYNTHHGLTNAII
;
A
#
# COMPACT_ATOMS: atom_id res chain seq x y z
N ILE A 1 -5.93 -12.49 17.40
CA ILE A 1 -4.44 -12.59 17.32
C ILE A 1 -4.05 -12.33 15.87
N LYS A 2 -3.21 -11.33 15.58
CA LYS A 2 -2.56 -11.16 14.27
C LYS A 2 -1.17 -11.79 14.35
N GLY A 3 -0.93 -12.89 13.63
CA GLY A 3 0.37 -13.56 13.53
C GLY A 3 1.00 -13.31 12.17
N CYS A 4 2.32 -13.24 12.10
CA CYS A 4 3.07 -13.12 10.85
C CYS A 4 3.89 -14.40 10.62
N VAL A 5 3.77 -14.98 9.43
CA VAL A 5 4.60 -16.11 8.98
C VAL A 5 5.45 -15.60 7.84
N TRP A 6 6.78 -15.74 7.97
CA TRP A 6 7.73 -15.31 6.96
C TRP A 6 8.61 -16.48 6.53
N HIS A 7 8.70 -16.71 5.22
CA HIS A 7 9.57 -17.72 4.63
C HIS A 7 10.03 -17.23 3.25
N PRO A 8 11.31 -17.43 2.85
CA PRO A 8 11.81 -16.97 1.55
C PRO A 8 11.02 -17.51 0.35
N LEU A 9 10.46 -18.72 0.47
CA LEU A 9 9.63 -19.35 -0.56
C LEU A 9 8.15 -18.95 -0.53
N ALA A 10 7.72 -18.09 0.41
CA ALA A 10 6.34 -17.60 0.47
C ALA A 10 6.06 -16.47 -0.54
N ARG A 11 7.08 -16.00 -1.28
CA ARG A 11 6.94 -14.97 -2.30
C ARG A 11 6.20 -15.54 -3.52
N PRO A 12 5.20 -14.82 -4.08
CA PRO A 12 4.57 -15.22 -5.33
C PRO A 12 5.60 -15.36 -6.46
N SER A 13 5.45 -16.36 -7.33
CA SER A 13 6.33 -16.55 -8.50
C SER A 13 6.07 -15.52 -9.61
N ALA A 14 4.87 -14.95 -9.65
CA ALA A 14 4.47 -13.91 -10.59
C ALA A 14 3.39 -13.02 -9.97
N VAL A 15 3.31 -11.77 -10.41
CA VAL A 15 2.28 -10.80 -10.04
C VAL A 15 1.72 -10.21 -11.33
N ILE A 16 0.39 -10.21 -11.48
CA ILE A 16 -0.32 -9.64 -12.62
C ILE A 16 -1.12 -8.45 -12.10
N LEU A 17 -0.86 -7.27 -12.63
CA LEU A 17 -1.55 -6.03 -12.25
C LEU A 17 -2.59 -5.68 -13.32
N GLU A 18 -3.84 -6.06 -13.08
CA GLU A 18 -4.96 -5.80 -14.00
C GLU A 18 -5.90 -4.73 -13.43
N PRO A 19 -5.86 -3.47 -13.92
CA PRO A 19 -6.70 -2.38 -13.41
C PRO A 19 -8.19 -2.65 -13.58
N GLU A 20 -8.61 -3.41 -14.60
CA GLU A 20 -10.03 -3.72 -14.80
C GLU A 20 -10.65 -4.45 -13.60
N LEU A 21 -9.88 -5.32 -12.93
CA LEU A 21 -10.33 -6.07 -11.75
C LEU A 21 -10.55 -5.20 -10.50
N THR A 22 -10.11 -3.94 -10.52
CA THR A 22 -10.24 -3.02 -9.38
C THR A 22 -11.41 -2.04 -9.51
N ARG A 23 -12.08 -1.99 -10.66
CA ARG A 23 -13.16 -1.03 -10.95
C ARG A 23 -14.38 -1.17 -10.06
N SER A 24 -14.63 -2.37 -9.55
CA SER A 24 -15.74 -2.67 -8.64
C SER A 24 -15.47 -2.28 -7.18
N LEU A 25 -14.24 -1.85 -6.85
CA LEU A 25 -13.90 -1.45 -5.50
C LEU A 25 -14.65 -0.15 -5.13
N PRO A 26 -15.48 -0.16 -4.07
CA PRO A 26 -16.17 1.03 -3.59
C PRO A 26 -15.21 2.20 -3.28
N ALA A 27 -15.73 3.43 -3.35
CA ALA A 27 -14.92 4.64 -3.15
C ALA A 27 -14.22 4.66 -1.77
N ASN A 28 -14.92 4.27 -0.70
CA ASN A 28 -14.35 4.20 0.63
C ASN A 28 -13.21 3.16 0.71
N LEU A 29 -13.39 1.96 0.16
CA LEU A 29 -12.34 0.95 0.14
C LEU A 29 -11.16 1.37 -0.72
N THR A 30 -11.41 2.04 -1.85
CA THR A 30 -10.36 2.62 -2.71
C THR A 30 -9.51 3.63 -1.93
N ALA A 31 -10.15 4.52 -1.16
CA ALA A 31 -9.45 5.48 -0.32
C ALA A 31 -8.62 4.75 0.75
N TRP A 32 -9.22 3.82 1.49
CA TRP A 32 -8.55 3.15 2.61
C TRP A 32 -7.35 2.31 2.17
N THR A 33 -7.48 1.53 1.09
CA THR A 33 -6.36 0.74 0.56
C THR A 33 -5.33 1.60 -0.17
N GLY A 34 -5.76 2.73 -0.75
CA GLY A 34 -4.85 3.67 -1.37
C GLY A 34 -3.93 4.36 -0.36
N PHE A 35 -4.50 4.84 0.75
CA PHE A 35 -3.70 5.40 1.85
C PHE A 35 -2.81 4.37 2.53
N ASP A 36 -3.25 3.12 2.65
CA ASP A 36 -2.42 2.00 3.08
C ASP A 36 -1.13 1.89 2.24
N ALA A 37 -1.27 1.90 0.91
CA ALA A 37 -0.15 1.87 -0.02
C ALA A 37 0.75 3.12 0.07
N ILE A 38 0.18 4.31 0.28
CA ILE A 38 0.94 5.55 0.47
C ILE A 38 1.78 5.45 1.74
N ILE A 39 1.20 4.97 2.83
CA ILE A 39 1.88 4.80 4.12
C ILE A 39 2.97 3.74 4.02
N HIS A 40 2.72 2.62 3.32
CA HIS A 40 3.78 1.65 3.01
C HIS A 40 5.01 2.31 2.37
N ALA A 41 4.81 3.16 1.36
CA ALA A 41 5.90 3.83 0.67
C ALA A 41 6.60 4.88 1.56
N LEU A 42 5.83 5.69 2.30
CA LEU A 42 6.38 6.66 3.26
C LEU A 42 7.24 5.97 4.31
N GLU A 43 6.70 4.97 5.00
CA GLU A 43 7.42 4.30 6.07
C GLU A 43 8.64 3.55 5.56
N ALA A 44 8.54 2.87 4.41
CA ALA A 44 9.68 2.19 3.79
C ALA A 44 10.83 3.14 3.49
N TYR A 45 10.53 4.36 3.01
CA TYR A 45 11.54 5.39 2.74
C TYR A 45 12.25 5.86 4.01
N PHE A 46 11.53 6.00 5.13
CA PHE A 46 12.07 6.46 6.41
C PHE A 46 12.78 5.37 7.24
N VAL A 47 12.68 4.09 6.87
CA VAL A 47 13.48 3.04 7.53
C VAL A 47 14.98 3.33 7.33
N PRO A 48 15.84 3.27 8.37
CA PRO A 48 17.24 3.72 8.28
C PRO A 48 18.19 2.75 7.57
N THR A 49 17.68 1.67 6.97
CA THR A 49 18.49 0.70 6.21
C THR A 49 18.85 1.27 4.83
N PHE A 50 20.14 1.26 4.48
CA PHE A 50 20.57 1.72 3.15
C PHE A 50 20.15 0.73 2.04
N ASN A 51 19.20 1.14 1.19
CA ASN A 51 18.78 0.38 0.01
C ASN A 51 18.22 1.34 -1.06
N PRO A 52 19.09 1.86 -1.95
CA PRO A 52 18.68 2.85 -2.96
C PRO A 52 17.59 2.36 -3.93
N LEU A 53 17.50 1.05 -4.18
CA LEU A 53 16.46 0.49 -5.03
C LEU A 53 15.08 0.57 -4.35
N SER A 54 15.02 0.24 -3.06
CA SER A 54 13.79 0.41 -2.27
C SER A 54 13.40 1.88 -2.13
N ASP A 55 14.38 2.77 -1.92
CA ASP A 55 14.12 4.20 -1.78
C ASP A 55 13.58 4.81 -3.09
N GLY A 56 14.16 4.43 -4.24
CA GLY A 56 13.64 4.83 -5.56
C GLY A 56 12.23 4.29 -5.83
N ALA A 57 11.96 3.03 -5.48
CA ALA A 57 10.63 2.44 -5.58
C ALA A 57 9.61 3.16 -4.68
N ALA A 58 10.00 3.53 -3.47
CA ALA A 58 9.15 4.29 -2.55
C ALA A 58 8.77 5.67 -3.13
N LEU A 59 9.75 6.42 -3.64
CA LEU A 59 9.50 7.73 -4.23
C LEU A 59 8.59 7.66 -5.47
N GLN A 60 8.82 6.69 -6.35
CA GLN A 60 7.95 6.49 -7.52
C GLN A 60 6.54 6.01 -7.12
N ALA A 61 6.44 5.18 -6.09
CA ALA A 61 5.14 4.77 -5.55
C ALA A 61 4.37 5.98 -5.03
N LEU A 62 5.01 6.85 -4.24
CA LEU A 62 4.39 8.08 -3.71
C LEU A 62 3.92 9.00 -4.84
N ASP A 63 4.73 9.21 -5.87
CA ASP A 63 4.36 10.03 -7.03
C ASP A 63 3.10 9.50 -7.72
N LEU A 64 3.06 8.19 -8.03
CA LEU A 64 1.91 7.57 -8.70
C LEU A 64 0.65 7.59 -7.82
N LEU A 65 0.79 7.21 -6.55
CA LEU A 65 -0.34 7.07 -5.63
C LEU A 65 -0.95 8.44 -5.29
N TRP A 66 -0.10 9.41 -4.92
CA TRP A 66 -0.56 10.74 -4.48
C TRP A 66 -1.30 11.49 -5.58
N HIS A 67 -0.81 11.41 -6.83
CA HIS A 67 -1.44 12.08 -7.96
C HIS A 67 -2.65 11.33 -8.54
N SER A 68 -2.92 10.10 -8.11
CA SER A 68 -4.00 9.27 -8.69
C SER A 68 -5.11 8.92 -7.72
N ILE A 69 -4.88 9.01 -6.40
CA ILE A 69 -5.84 8.55 -5.39
C ILE A 69 -7.18 9.27 -5.47
N ASP A 70 -7.18 10.60 -5.61
CA ASP A 70 -8.42 11.39 -5.68
C ASP A 70 -9.26 10.99 -6.90
N THR A 71 -8.64 10.88 -8.07
CA THR A 71 -9.31 10.41 -9.28
C THR A 71 -9.82 8.98 -9.13
N ALA A 72 -9.01 8.07 -8.57
CA ALA A 72 -9.42 6.69 -8.37
C ALA A 72 -10.62 6.55 -7.39
N VAL A 73 -10.72 7.44 -6.40
CA VAL A 73 -11.83 7.48 -5.43
C VAL A 73 -13.08 8.10 -6.04
N GLN A 74 -12.96 9.26 -6.71
CA GLN A 74 -14.10 10.00 -7.25
C GLN A 74 -14.61 9.39 -8.57
N GLN A 75 -13.71 8.84 -9.38
CA GLN A 75 -13.96 8.31 -10.71
C GLN A 75 -13.45 6.87 -10.79
N GLY A 76 -14.00 5.97 -9.97
CA GLY A 76 -13.51 4.59 -9.84
C GLY A 76 -13.54 3.71 -11.10
N GLN A 77 -14.03 4.21 -12.23
CA GLN A 77 -13.98 3.56 -13.55
C GLN A 77 -12.80 4.03 -14.42
N ASP A 78 -12.07 5.06 -13.99
CA ASP A 78 -10.88 5.58 -14.69
C ASP A 78 -9.74 4.55 -14.62
N LEU A 79 -9.48 3.89 -15.75
CA LEU A 79 -8.46 2.85 -15.85
C LEU A 79 -7.03 3.37 -15.69
N GLU A 80 -6.76 4.62 -16.06
CA GLU A 80 -5.44 5.20 -15.90
C GLU A 80 -5.14 5.44 -14.42
N ALA A 81 -6.08 6.04 -13.70
CA ALA A 81 -5.96 6.24 -12.26
C ALA A 81 -5.86 4.89 -11.52
N ARG A 82 -6.71 3.91 -11.86
CA ARG A 82 -6.63 2.55 -11.30
C ARG A 82 -5.29 1.87 -11.60
N GLY A 83 -4.77 2.03 -12.82
CA GLY A 83 -3.48 1.48 -13.23
C GLY A 83 -2.32 2.08 -12.44
N LYS A 84 -2.28 3.41 -12.30
CA LYS A 84 -1.27 4.10 -11.48
C LYS A 84 -1.36 3.69 -10.01
N MET A 85 -2.57 3.53 -9.46
CA MET A 85 -2.77 3.02 -8.10
C MET A 85 -2.22 1.60 -7.91
N LEU A 86 -2.46 0.69 -8.87
CA LEU A 86 -1.93 -0.67 -8.83
C LEU A 86 -0.40 -0.71 -8.91
N ILE A 87 0.18 0.02 -9.86
CA ILE A 87 1.65 0.09 -10.03
C ILE A 87 2.28 0.69 -8.78
N GLY A 88 1.73 1.81 -8.28
CA GLY A 88 2.20 2.46 -7.07
C GLY A 88 2.12 1.55 -5.85
N SER A 89 1.01 0.82 -5.67
CA SER A 89 0.85 -0.16 -4.59
C SER A 89 1.87 -1.30 -4.68
N CYS A 90 2.13 -1.81 -5.88
CA CYS A 90 3.14 -2.85 -6.10
C CYS A 90 4.56 -2.33 -5.77
N LEU A 91 4.90 -1.11 -6.20
CA LEU A 91 6.19 -0.49 -5.90
C LEU A 91 6.37 -0.21 -4.41
N ALA A 92 5.32 0.24 -3.71
CA ALA A 92 5.32 0.35 -2.26
C ALA A 92 5.57 -1.01 -1.58
N GLY A 93 4.99 -2.08 -2.14
CA GLY A 93 5.24 -3.47 -1.77
C GLY A 93 6.71 -3.89 -1.84
N VAL A 94 7.36 -3.53 -2.94
CA VAL A 94 8.80 -3.77 -3.14
C VAL A 94 9.63 -2.92 -2.19
N ALA A 95 9.24 -1.66 -1.99
CA ALA A 95 9.95 -0.74 -1.11
C ALA A 95 9.95 -1.24 0.35
N PHE A 96 8.79 -1.63 0.88
CA PHE A 96 8.68 -2.04 2.29
C PHE A 96 9.34 -3.39 2.62
N LEU A 97 9.89 -4.11 1.64
CA LEU A 97 10.81 -5.23 1.94
C LEU A 97 11.98 -4.80 2.83
N LYS A 98 12.30 -3.50 2.84
CA LYS A 98 13.25 -2.86 3.76
C LYS A 98 12.73 -2.75 5.21
N GLY A 99 11.41 -2.75 5.40
CA GLY A 99 10.72 -2.61 6.68
C GLY A 99 9.58 -1.61 6.61
N LEU A 100 8.82 -1.52 7.71
CA LEU A 100 7.77 -0.53 7.96
C LEU A 100 7.99 0.13 9.32
N GLY A 101 7.24 1.19 9.60
CA GLY A 101 7.43 2.08 10.73
C GLY A 101 6.36 1.94 11.82
N LEU A 102 6.16 3.04 12.55
CA LEU A 102 5.29 3.10 13.72
C LEU A 102 3.80 3.09 13.36
N VAL A 103 3.40 3.61 12.20
CA VAL A 103 2.00 3.59 11.75
C VAL A 103 1.53 2.14 11.65
N HIS A 104 2.28 1.28 10.96
CA HIS A 104 1.94 -0.14 10.89
C HIS A 104 2.03 -0.85 12.24
N ALA A 105 3.03 -0.54 13.06
CA ALA A 105 3.16 -1.13 14.38
C ALA A 105 1.93 -0.84 15.27
N LEU A 106 1.43 0.39 15.27
CA LEU A 106 0.24 0.79 16.01
C LEU A 106 -1.03 0.20 15.39
N SER A 107 -1.21 0.29 14.08
CA SER A 107 -2.37 -0.23 13.36
C SER A 107 -2.54 -1.74 13.49
N HIS A 108 -1.44 -2.49 13.57
CA HIS A 108 -1.50 -3.93 13.86
C HIS A 108 -2.13 -4.20 15.22
N MET A 109 -1.74 -3.45 16.26
CA MET A 109 -2.28 -3.61 17.62
C MET A 109 -3.73 -3.16 17.72
N VAL A 110 -4.06 -2.00 17.14
CA VAL A 110 -5.44 -1.48 17.08
C VAL A 110 -6.34 -2.46 16.34
N GLY A 111 -5.94 -2.90 15.14
CA GLY A 111 -6.73 -3.84 14.36
C GLY A 111 -6.85 -5.23 15.00
N ALA A 112 -5.84 -5.70 15.74
CA ALA A 112 -5.93 -6.96 16.47
C ALA A 112 -6.88 -6.90 17.66
N THR A 113 -6.97 -5.74 18.33
CA THR A 113 -7.80 -5.52 19.52
C THR A 113 -9.25 -5.21 19.16
N TYR A 114 -9.46 -4.36 18.15
CA TYR A 114 -10.77 -3.77 17.85
C TYR A 114 -11.36 -4.22 16.51
N ASN A 115 -10.68 -5.10 15.77
CA ASN A 115 -11.11 -5.60 14.46
C ASN A 115 -11.43 -4.48 13.45
N THR A 116 -10.62 -3.42 13.46
CA THR A 116 -10.76 -2.30 12.51
C THR A 116 -10.20 -2.65 11.13
N HIS A 117 -10.70 -1.98 10.09
CA HIS A 117 -10.15 -2.11 8.73
C HIS A 117 -8.71 -1.57 8.70
N HIS A 118 -7.77 -2.36 8.17
CA HIS A 118 -6.33 -2.06 8.27
C HIS A 118 -5.95 -0.73 7.61
N GLY A 119 -6.26 -0.58 6.32
CA GLY A 119 -5.92 0.64 5.59
C GLY A 119 -6.60 1.91 6.11
N LEU A 120 -7.79 1.78 6.71
CA LEU A 120 -8.46 2.91 7.37
C LEU A 120 -7.72 3.30 8.65
N THR A 121 -7.30 2.30 9.42
CA THR A 121 -6.56 2.52 10.67
C THR A 121 -5.21 3.18 10.37
N ASN A 122 -4.49 2.67 9.36
CA ASN A 122 -3.27 3.29 8.87
C ASN A 122 -3.52 4.75 8.45
N ALA A 123 -4.59 5.03 7.67
CA ALA A 123 -4.89 6.39 7.19
C ALA A 123 -5.23 7.40 8.30
N ILE A 124 -5.72 6.95 9.46
CA ILE A 124 -6.09 7.82 10.59
C ILE A 124 -4.89 8.16 11.49
N ILE A 125 -3.94 7.23 11.60
CA ILE A 125 -2.74 7.36 12.45
C ILE A 125 -1.68 8.20 11.74
#